data_AF-A0A4S2F3K2-F1
#
_entry.id   AF-A0A4S2F3K2-F1
#
_cell.length_a   1.000
_cell.length_b   1.000
_cell.length_c   1.000
_cell.angle_alpha   90.00
_cell.angle_beta   90.00
_cell.angle_gamma   90.00
#
_symmetry.space_group_name_H-M   'P 1'
#
loop_
_entity.id
_entity.type
_entity.pdbx_description
1 polymer ?
#
loop_
_entity_poly.entity_id
_entity_poly.type
_entity_poly.pdbx_seq_one_letter_code
_entity_poly.pdbx_strand_id
1 'polypeptide(L)'
;MAHTTENLMVQLEEACSLDGYLAKLEASGKKAPATLADYLNTLLAAQPLTRPEVIREAGLNATFGYQVFQGTRRVTRNNALLLARALGCTLTQTQRLLTLANQGRLAPQNPRDAIIIWCIQHGYSCQRTDEELYRRGLPTLSSSR
;
A
#
# COMPACT_ATOMS: atom_id res chain seq x y z
N MET A 1 0.53 15.11 14.88
CA MET A 1 1.98 14.81 15.01
C MET A 1 2.42 14.00 13.79
N ALA A 2 2.82 14.66 12.71
CA ALA A 2 3.21 14.01 11.46
C ALA A 2 4.73 13.79 11.45
N HIS A 3 5.19 12.56 11.66
CA HIS A 3 6.60 12.20 11.51
C HIS A 3 6.80 11.57 10.13
N THR A 4 6.87 12.41 9.11
CA THR A 4 7.05 12.00 7.71
C THR A 4 8.52 12.15 7.33
N THR A 5 8.97 11.37 6.35
CA THR A 5 10.32 11.24 5.79
C THR A 5 11.12 12.54 5.64
N GLU A 6 10.46 13.69 5.51
CA GLU A 6 11.04 15.03 5.51
C GLU A 6 11.93 15.32 6.73
N ASN A 7 11.57 14.87 7.94
CA ASN A 7 12.38 15.12 9.14
C ASN A 7 13.69 14.30 9.14
N LEU A 8 13.65 13.07 8.60
CA LEU A 8 14.86 12.26 8.46
C LEU A 8 15.78 12.78 7.36
N MET A 9 15.21 13.36 6.30
CA MET A 9 15.99 13.98 5.22
C MET A 9 16.74 15.22 5.73
N VAL A 10 16.06 16.10 6.48
CA VAL A 10 16.68 17.27 7.11
C VAL A 10 17.76 16.83 8.11
N GLN A 11 17.51 15.80 8.92
CA GLN A 11 18.52 15.26 9.84
C GLN A 11 19.75 14.68 9.14
N LEU A 12 19.59 14.10 7.94
CA LEU A 12 20.70 13.62 7.14
C LEU A 12 21.51 14.78 6.54
N GLU A 13 20.82 15.82 6.06
CA GLU A 13 21.45 17.02 5.49
C GLU A 13 22.19 17.86 6.53
N GLU A 14 21.68 17.91 7.76
CA GLU A 14 22.29 18.64 8.89
C GLU A 14 23.29 17.79 9.69
N ALA A 15 23.47 16.51 9.37
CA ALA A 15 24.36 15.63 10.11
C ALA A 15 25.83 16.04 9.91
N CYS A 16 26.50 16.46 10.99
CA CYS A 16 27.96 16.72 10.97
C CYS A 16 28.80 15.46 10.67
N SER A 17 28.26 14.25 10.79
CA SER A 17 28.92 13.02 10.36
C SER A 17 27.91 11.95 9.97
N LEU A 18 28.24 11.18 8.93
CA LEU A 18 27.42 10.07 8.45
C LEU A 18 27.26 8.97 9.52
N ASP A 19 28.35 8.63 10.23
CA ASP A 19 28.34 7.62 11.30
C ASP A 19 27.41 8.00 12.46
N GLY A 20 27.37 9.29 12.82
CA GLY A 20 26.49 9.79 13.89
C GLY A 20 25.01 9.74 13.51
N TYR A 21 24.68 9.93 12.22
CA TYR A 21 23.32 9.75 11.71
C TYR A 21 22.92 8.28 11.67
N LEU A 22 23.80 7.39 11.18
CA LEU A 22 23.53 5.95 11.11
C LEU A 22 23.28 5.36 12.50
N ALA A 23 24.08 5.72 13.51
CA ALA A 23 23.87 5.29 14.89
C ALA A 23 22.52 5.76 15.47
N LYS A 24 22.08 6.99 15.16
CA LYS A 24 20.75 7.51 15.54
C LYS A 24 19.61 6.76 14.81
N LEU A 25 19.79 6.46 13.53
CA LEU A 25 18.83 5.71 12.73
C LEU A 25 18.63 4.30 13.31
N GLU A 26 19.73 3.61 13.60
CA GLU A 26 19.73 2.28 14.23
C GLU A 26 19.09 2.31 15.63
N ALA A 27 19.46 3.27 16.47
CA ALA A 27 18.89 3.44 17.80
C ALA A 27 17.38 3.75 17.78
N SER A 28 16.88 4.43 16.73
CA SER A 28 15.47 4.75 16.59
C SER A 28 14.58 3.55 16.23
N GLY A 29 15.19 2.44 15.77
CA GLY A 29 14.46 1.26 15.27
C GLY A 29 13.63 1.52 14.00
N LYS A 30 13.67 2.74 13.43
CA LYS A 30 12.91 3.10 12.22
C LYS A 30 13.57 2.55 10.97
N LYS A 31 13.34 1.25 10.71
CA LYS A 31 13.76 0.62 9.46
C LYS A 31 12.65 0.72 8.43
N ALA A 32 13.00 1.07 7.19
CA ALA A 32 12.07 0.95 6.09
C ALA A 32 11.64 -0.53 5.95
N PRO A 33 10.34 -0.84 5.84
CA PRO A 33 9.90 -2.21 5.65
C PRO A 33 10.54 -2.79 4.39
N ALA A 34 11.24 -3.91 4.56
CA ALA A 34 12.02 -4.56 3.52
C ALA A 34 11.14 -5.38 2.58
N THR A 35 9.98 -5.83 3.07
CA THR A 35 9.05 -6.68 2.31
C THR A 35 7.65 -6.10 2.23
N LEU A 36 6.86 -6.60 1.27
CA LEU A 36 5.43 -6.30 1.19
C LEU A 36 4.70 -6.67 2.48
N ALA A 37 5.02 -7.81 3.08
CA ALA A 37 4.39 -8.27 4.31
C ALA A 37 4.66 -7.31 5.47
N ASP A 38 5.91 -6.88 5.66
CA ASP A 38 6.26 -5.91 6.69
C ASP A 38 5.51 -4.59 6.49
N TYR A 39 5.41 -4.15 5.23
CA TYR A 39 4.72 -2.91 4.91
C TYR A 39 3.21 -3.00 5.16
N LEU A 40 2.57 -4.10 4.75
CA LEU A 40 1.16 -4.36 5.00
C LEU A 40 0.85 -4.41 6.50
N ASN A 41 1.71 -5.07 7.29
CA ASN A 41 1.54 -5.12 8.75
C ASN A 41 1.75 -3.74 9.39
N THR A 42 2.69 -2.94 8.89
CA THR A 42 2.89 -1.55 9.33
C THR A 42 1.67 -0.69 9.05
N LEU A 43 1.10 -0.79 7.85
CA LEU A 43 -0.11 -0.05 7.45
C LEU A 43 -1.35 -0.49 8.25
N LEU A 44 -1.45 -1.79 8.55
CA LEU A 44 -2.53 -2.34 9.36
C LEU A 44 -2.44 -1.86 10.81
N ALA A 45 -1.24 -1.87 11.41
CA ALA A 45 -1.04 -1.43 12.80
C ALA A 45 -1.34 0.07 13.01
N ALA A 46 -1.30 0.87 11.95
CA ALA A 46 -1.65 2.29 11.98
C ALA A 46 -3.17 2.55 11.90
N GLN A 47 -4.00 1.51 11.80
CA GLN A 47 -5.44 1.62 11.58
C GLN A 47 -6.22 0.86 12.66
N PRO A 48 -7.48 1.24 12.92
CA PRO A 48 -8.36 0.50 13.84
C PRO A 48 -8.89 -0.82 13.24
N LEU A 49 -8.36 -1.26 12.10
CA LEU A 49 -8.83 -2.43 11.36
C LEU A 49 -8.04 -3.67 11.75
N THR A 50 -8.72 -4.81 11.78
CA THR A 50 -8.11 -6.11 11.97
C THR A 50 -7.72 -6.74 10.62
N ARG A 51 -6.74 -7.66 10.65
CA ARG A 51 -6.31 -8.38 9.44
C ARG A 51 -7.47 -9.10 8.72
N PRO A 52 -8.38 -9.82 9.41
CA PRO A 52 -9.53 -10.44 8.75
C PRO A 52 -10.46 -9.43 8.06
N GLU A 53 -10.68 -8.27 8.67
CA GLU A 53 -11.52 -7.21 8.09
C GLU A 53 -10.94 -6.69 6.79
N VAL A 54 -9.63 -6.42 6.77
CA VAL A 54 -8.94 -5.97 5.55
C VAL A 54 -8.98 -7.03 4.45
N ILE A 55 -8.75 -8.30 4.79
CA ILE A 55 -8.80 -9.40 3.80
C ILE A 55 -10.21 -9.54 3.21
N ARG A 56 -11.24 -9.42 4.05
CA ARG A 56 -12.65 -9.47 3.66
C ARG A 56 -13.02 -8.28 2.77
N GLU A 57 -12.64 -7.06 3.16
CA GLU A 57 -12.89 -5.83 2.38
C GLU A 57 -12.17 -5.85 1.02
N ALA A 58 -10.97 -6.45 0.97
CA ALA A 58 -10.25 -6.67 -0.29
C ALA A 58 -10.88 -7.76 -1.17
N GLY A 59 -11.94 -8.45 -0.70
CA GLY A 59 -12.58 -9.54 -1.43
C GLY A 59 -11.67 -10.77 -1.62
N LEU A 60 -10.64 -10.92 -0.79
CA LEU A 60 -9.65 -12.00 -0.92
C LEU A 60 -10.06 -13.23 -0.11
N ASN A 61 -9.68 -14.41 -0.61
CA ASN A 61 -9.78 -15.63 0.17
C ASN A 61 -8.94 -15.52 1.46
N ALA A 62 -9.50 -15.95 2.59
CA ALA A 62 -8.85 -15.84 3.90
C ALA A 62 -7.45 -16.45 3.91
N THR A 63 -7.30 -17.70 3.47
CA THR A 63 -6.01 -18.40 3.41
C THR A 63 -4.99 -17.65 2.57
N PHE A 64 -5.39 -17.19 1.38
CA PHE A 64 -4.52 -16.38 0.52
C PHE A 64 -4.11 -15.08 1.21
N GLY A 65 -5.06 -14.35 1.81
CA GLY A 65 -4.80 -13.10 2.51
C GLY A 65 -3.82 -13.27 3.67
N TYR A 66 -3.99 -14.30 4.50
CA TYR A 66 -3.06 -14.60 5.59
C TYR A 66 -1.65 -14.90 5.08
N GLN A 67 -1.52 -15.70 4.02
CA GLN A 67 -0.23 -16.00 3.41
C GLN A 67 0.47 -14.74 2.85
N VAL A 68 -0.30 -13.79 2.32
CA VAL A 68 0.24 -12.50 1.88
C VAL A 68 0.78 -11.68 3.06
N PHE A 69 0.01 -11.57 4.15
CA PHE A 69 0.45 -10.87 5.37
C PHE A 69 1.62 -11.58 6.10
N GLN A 70 1.84 -12.87 5.83
CA GLN A 70 3.00 -13.65 6.30
C GLN A 70 4.19 -13.60 5.32
N GLY A 71 4.01 -13.03 4.12
CA GLY A 71 5.06 -12.97 3.09
C GLY A 71 5.33 -14.28 2.36
N THR A 72 4.49 -15.30 2.56
CA THR A 72 4.64 -16.62 1.93
C THR A 72 3.99 -16.71 0.54
N ARG A 73 3.23 -15.67 0.15
CA ARG A 73 2.53 -15.61 -1.15
C ARG A 73 2.69 -14.27 -1.85
N ARG A 74 2.95 -14.32 -3.16
CA ARG A 74 2.97 -13.14 -4.03
C ARG A 74 1.55 -12.74 -4.43
N VAL A 75 1.33 -11.43 -4.59
CA VAL A 75 0.06 -10.85 -5.05
C VAL A 75 0.14 -10.46 -6.52
N THR A 76 -1.00 -10.51 -7.21
CA THR A 76 -1.16 -9.85 -8.51
C THR A 76 -1.29 -8.34 -8.32
N ARG A 77 -1.15 -7.57 -9.40
CA ARG A 77 -1.40 -6.12 -9.39
C ARG A 77 -2.80 -5.77 -8.88
N ASN A 78 -3.83 -6.49 -9.32
CA ASN A 78 -5.20 -6.24 -8.86
C ASN A 78 -5.34 -6.52 -7.35
N ASN A 79 -4.81 -7.63 -6.84
CA ASN A 79 -4.87 -7.96 -5.42
C ASN A 79 -4.10 -6.94 -4.57
N ALA A 80 -2.97 -6.44 -5.07
CA ALA A 80 -2.21 -5.36 -4.42
C ALA A 80 -3.04 -4.07 -4.33
N LEU A 81 -3.76 -3.71 -5.40
CA LEU A 81 -4.64 -2.54 -5.42
C LEU A 81 -5.85 -2.70 -4.50
N LEU A 82 -6.46 -3.88 -4.45
CA LEU A 82 -7.55 -4.21 -3.52
C LEU A 82 -7.10 -4.11 -2.07
N LEU A 83 -5.93 -4.67 -1.73
CA LEU A 83 -5.34 -4.52 -0.39
C LEU A 83 -5.05 -3.07 -0.03
N ALA A 84 -4.49 -2.30 -0.97
CA ALA A 84 -4.25 -0.87 -0.77
C ALA A 84 -5.57 -0.11 -0.51
N ARG A 85 -6.66 -0.50 -1.17
CA ARG A 85 -7.97 0.14 -0.99
C ARG A 85 -8.67 -0.26 0.30
N ALA A 86 -8.64 -1.54 0.65
CA ALA A 86 -9.13 -2.04 1.93
C ALA A 86 -8.40 -1.42 3.12
N LEU A 87 -7.12 -1.10 2.97
CA LEU A 87 -6.31 -0.38 3.95
C LEU A 87 -6.44 1.15 3.86
N GLY A 88 -7.33 1.70 3.04
CA GLY A 88 -7.49 3.16 2.89
C GLY A 88 -6.19 3.90 2.53
N CYS A 89 -5.29 3.26 1.78
CA CYS A 89 -3.98 3.81 1.48
C CYS A 89 -4.09 5.06 0.60
N THR A 90 -3.25 6.06 0.88
CA THR A 90 -2.99 7.19 -0.01
C THR A 90 -2.33 6.74 -1.32
N LEU A 91 -2.25 7.64 -2.31
CA LEU A 91 -1.58 7.34 -3.58
C LEU A 91 -0.10 6.98 -3.38
N THR A 92 0.61 7.71 -2.52
CA THR A 92 2.02 7.45 -2.20
C THR A 92 2.20 6.08 -1.55
N GLN A 93 1.35 5.73 -0.58
CA GLN A 93 1.38 4.42 0.07
C GLN A 93 1.05 3.30 -0.93
N THR A 94 0.07 3.52 -1.80
CA THR A 94 -0.31 2.56 -2.85
C THR A 94 0.84 2.32 -3.83
N GLN A 95 1.51 3.37 -4.29
CA GLN A 95 2.66 3.25 -5.20
C GLN A 95 3.80 2.46 -4.53
N ARG A 96 4.09 2.75 -3.25
CA ARG A 96 5.08 1.99 -2.49
C ARG A 96 4.70 0.53 -2.32
N LEU A 97 3.43 0.24 -2.04
CA LEU A 97 2.90 -1.12 -1.95
C LEU A 97 3.09 -1.87 -3.27
N LEU A 98 2.77 -1.25 -4.41
CA LEU A 98 2.98 -1.84 -5.74
C LEU A 98 4.45 -2.15 -6.00
N THR A 99 5.36 -1.23 -5.65
CA THR A 99 6.80 -1.46 -5.76
C THR A 99 7.26 -2.66 -4.93
N LEU A 100 6.84 -2.76 -3.66
CA LEU A 100 7.20 -3.89 -2.79
C LEU A 100 6.57 -5.21 -3.24
N ALA A 101 5.43 -5.15 -3.92
CA ALA A 101 4.77 -6.30 -4.54
C ALA A 101 5.40 -6.71 -5.89
N ASN A 102 6.45 -6.00 -6.36
CA ASN A 102 7.02 -6.12 -7.71
C ASN A 102 5.96 -5.97 -8.81
N GLN A 103 5.04 -5.03 -8.63
CA GLN A 103 3.97 -4.72 -9.59
C GLN A 103 4.21 -3.36 -10.24
N GLY A 104 3.74 -3.20 -11.47
CA GLY A 104 3.80 -1.94 -12.19
C GLY A 104 3.06 -0.82 -11.44
N ARG A 105 3.71 0.34 -11.32
CA ARG A 105 3.16 1.56 -10.73
C ARG A 105 1.87 1.98 -11.45
N LEU A 106 1.03 2.77 -10.77
CA LEU A 106 -0.13 3.40 -11.41
C LEU A 106 0.37 4.55 -12.29
N ALA A 107 0.00 4.53 -13.57
CA ALA A 107 0.38 5.52 -14.57
C ALA A 107 -0.84 6.35 -14.99
N PRO A 108 -0.89 7.67 -14.76
CA PRO A 108 -2.07 8.47 -15.07
C PRO A 108 -2.40 8.53 -16.58
N GLN A 109 -1.46 8.17 -17.46
CA GLN A 109 -1.69 8.07 -18.90
C GLN A 109 -2.53 6.84 -19.28
N ASN A 110 -2.58 5.83 -18.42
CA ASN A 110 -3.42 4.67 -18.62
C ASN A 110 -4.83 4.97 -18.07
N PRO A 111 -5.91 4.87 -18.87
CA PRO A 111 -7.26 5.23 -18.43
C PRO A 111 -7.75 4.44 -17.20
N ARG A 112 -7.40 3.15 -17.12
CA ARG A 112 -7.76 2.29 -15.98
C ARG A 112 -7.07 2.78 -14.72
N ASP A 113 -5.78 3.06 -14.81
CA ASP A 113 -5.00 3.58 -13.68
C ASP A 113 -5.46 4.98 -13.27
N ALA A 114 -5.83 5.85 -14.21
CA ALA A 114 -6.37 7.18 -13.91
C ALA A 114 -7.63 7.10 -13.04
N ILE A 115 -8.55 6.20 -13.37
CA ILE A 115 -9.77 5.95 -12.56
C ILE A 115 -9.40 5.39 -11.18
N ILE A 116 -8.46 4.46 -11.11
CA ILE A 116 -8.01 3.89 -9.84
C ILE A 116 -7.36 4.97 -8.96
N ILE A 117 -6.53 5.85 -9.54
CA ILE A 117 -5.92 7.00 -8.86
C ILE A 117 -7.01 7.93 -8.33
N TRP A 118 -8.02 8.24 -9.14
CA TRP A 118 -9.15 9.06 -8.73
C TRP A 118 -9.88 8.45 -7.53
N CYS A 119 -10.15 7.14 -7.57
CA CYS A 119 -10.80 6.42 -6.47
C CYS A 119 -9.95 6.42 -5.19
N ILE A 120 -8.61 6.35 -5.30
CA ILE A 120 -7.70 6.49 -4.15
C ILE A 120 -7.88 7.86 -3.49
N GLN A 121 -7.80 8.92 -4.28
CA GLN A 121 -7.80 10.29 -3.78
C GLN A 121 -9.12 10.66 -3.11
N HIS A 122 -10.22 10.03 -3.52
CA HIS A 122 -11.55 10.26 -2.96
C HIS A 122 -11.95 9.25 -1.87
N GLY A 123 -11.05 8.33 -1.48
CA GLY A 123 -11.31 7.35 -0.42
C GLY A 123 -12.42 6.36 -0.77
N TYR A 124 -12.58 6.00 -2.05
CA TYR A 124 -13.61 5.05 -2.47
C TYR A 124 -13.25 3.61 -2.07
N SER A 125 -14.27 2.81 -1.73
CA SER A 125 -14.13 1.40 -1.39
C SER A 125 -13.70 0.54 -2.58
N CYS A 126 -13.35 -0.73 -2.32
CA CYS A 126 -13.06 -1.71 -3.36
C CYS A 126 -14.24 -1.84 -4.34
N GLN A 127 -15.45 -2.01 -3.80
CA GLN A 127 -16.68 -2.14 -4.59
C GLN A 127 -16.92 -0.91 -5.47
N ARG A 128 -16.86 0.30 -4.91
CA ARG A 128 -17.09 1.52 -5.68
C ARG A 128 -16.02 1.74 -6.75
N THR A 129 -14.78 1.31 -6.50
CA THR A 129 -13.71 1.34 -7.51
C THR A 129 -14.06 0.42 -8.69
N ASP A 130 -14.56 -0.78 -8.42
CA ASP A 130 -15.00 -1.71 -9.47
C ASP A 130 -16.23 -1.18 -10.23
N GLU A 131 -17.19 -0.56 -9.55
CA GLU A 131 -18.33 0.10 -10.20
C GLU A 131 -17.89 1.20 -11.16
N GLU A 132 -16.92 2.04 -10.76
CA GLU A 132 -16.39 3.13 -11.60
C GLU A 132 -15.60 2.61 -12.82
N LEU A 133 -14.94 1.46 -12.69
CA LEU A 133 -14.28 0.77 -13.79
C LEU A 133 -15.30 0.13 -14.75
N TYR A 134 -16.26 -0.61 -14.19
CA TYR A 134 -17.29 -1.33 -14.94
C TYR A 134 -18.14 -0.39 -15.79
N ARG A 135 -18.66 0.71 -15.20
CA ARG A 135 -19.50 1.70 -15.91
C ARG A 135 -18.77 2.44 -17.04
N ARG A 136 -17.44 2.33 -17.11
CA ARG A 136 -16.59 2.88 -18.17
C ARG A 136 -16.05 1.81 -19.13
N GLY A 137 -16.52 0.58 -19.01
CA GLY A 137 -16.13 -0.53 -19.89
C GLY A 137 -14.70 -1.03 -19.67
N LEU A 138 -14.12 -0.81 -18.48
CA LEU A 138 -12.76 -1.23 -18.16
C LEU A 138 -12.73 -2.46 -17.25
N PRO A 139 -11.67 -3.30 -17.33
CA PRO A 139 -11.53 -4.47 -16.45
C PRO A 139 -11.50 -4.08 -14.97
N THR A 140 -12.35 -4.71 -14.18
CA THR A 140 -12.43 -4.55 -12.71
C THR A 140 -11.16 -5.07 -12.01
N LEU A 141 -11.02 -4.71 -10.74
CA LEU A 141 -9.96 -5.21 -9.85
C LEU A 141 -10.33 -6.60 -9.33
N SER A 142 -11.54 -6.76 -8.79
CA SER A 142 -12.03 -8.08 -8.43
C SER A 142 -12.24 -8.90 -9.70
N SER A 143 -11.80 -10.16 -9.68
CA SER A 143 -12.24 -11.11 -10.70
C SER A 143 -13.74 -11.29 -10.51
N SER A 144 -14.50 -10.85 -11.51
CA SER A 144 -15.94 -11.10 -11.60
C SER A 144 -16.16 -12.58 -11.32
N ARG A 145 -16.96 -12.87 -10.30
CA ARG A 145 -17.42 -14.22 -10.01
C ARG A 145 -18.36 -14.69 -11.12
#